data_AF-A0AAI9MVN3-F1
#
_entry.id   AF-A0AAI9MVN3-F1
#
_cell.length_a   1.000
_cell.length_b   1.000
_cell.length_c   1.000
_cell.angle_alpha   90.00
_cell.angle_beta   90.00
_cell.angle_gamma   90.00
#
_symmetry.space_group_name_H-M   'P 1'
#
loop_
_entity.id
_entity.type
_entity.pdbx_description
1 polymer ?
#
loop_
_entity_poly.entity_id
_entity_poly.type
_entity_poly.pdbx_seq_one_letter_code
_entity_poly.pdbx_strand_id
1 'polypeptide(L)'
;MNKKWLFYLPIVFVIFTSITYAIFCYWNIDDNNKWGTFFSFTSAFGILATIGVYFWQRNDAKKLASEVEKSILKMITSECERIESELELSRNVFSGLDKRKPLNITSKNNGNIFIITSVNKNMRSRNYYLKRIELSSIENLLGLAISTNSKYFEAIYYMMLDIMRYNEELSLWLLSDNVIYKNAALCRISLDNISILIYEIKTTLH
;
A
#
# COMPACT_ATOMS: atom_id res chain seq x y z
N MET A 1 -11.94 -28.01 2.82
CA MET A 1 -12.47 -28.39 1.48
C MET A 1 -13.80 -27.67 1.28
N ASN A 2 -13.95 -26.83 0.25
CA ASN A 2 -15.19 -26.07 0.03
C ASN A 2 -16.36 -27.06 -0.20
N LYS A 3 -17.50 -26.90 0.47
CA LYS A 3 -18.63 -27.88 0.44
C LYS A 3 -19.09 -28.25 -0.97
N LYS A 4 -18.86 -27.37 -1.95
CA LYS A 4 -19.15 -27.59 -3.37
C LYS A 4 -18.33 -28.76 -3.97
N TRP A 5 -17.08 -28.98 -3.55
CA TRP A 5 -16.23 -30.06 -4.06
C TRP A 5 -16.72 -31.46 -3.67
N LEU A 6 -17.41 -31.58 -2.53
CA LEU A 6 -18.04 -32.84 -2.11
C LEU A 6 -19.16 -33.28 -3.06
N PHE A 7 -19.77 -32.36 -3.81
CA PHE A 7 -20.78 -32.69 -4.82
C PHE A 7 -20.16 -33.01 -6.19
N TYR A 8 -19.05 -32.37 -6.56
CA TYR A 8 -18.41 -32.60 -7.87
C TYR A 8 -17.64 -33.93 -7.94
N LEU A 9 -16.97 -34.34 -6.87
CA LEU A 9 -16.21 -35.59 -6.82
C LEU A 9 -17.04 -36.85 -7.18
N PRO A 10 -18.22 -37.09 -6.59
CA PRO A 10 -19.03 -38.25 -6.95
C PRO A 10 -19.56 -38.18 -8.39
N ILE A 11 -19.88 -36.99 -8.91
CA ILE A 11 -20.34 -36.83 -10.30
C ILE A 11 -19.23 -37.21 -11.29
N VAL A 12 -18.02 -36.69 -11.06
CA VAL A 12 -16.83 -36.98 -11.87
C VAL A 12 -16.50 -38.47 -11.84
N PHE A 13 -16.62 -39.10 -10.67
CA PHE A 13 -16.43 -40.55 -10.52
C PHE A 13 -17.48 -41.37 -11.28
N VAL A 14 -18.75 -40.99 -11.21
CA VAL A 14 -19.85 -41.66 -11.93
C VAL A 14 -19.66 -41.55 -13.44
N ILE A 15 -19.27 -40.37 -13.95
CA ILE A 15 -19.01 -40.16 -15.37
C ILE A 15 -17.84 -41.02 -15.84
N PHE A 16 -16.73 -41.01 -15.10
CA PHE A 16 -15.54 -41.78 -15.44
C PHE A 16 -15.82 -43.29 -15.46
N THR A 17 -16.50 -43.81 -14.44
CA THR A 17 -16.87 -45.23 -14.34
C THR A 17 -17.89 -45.65 -15.40
N SER A 18 -18.87 -44.78 -15.70
CA SER A 18 -19.89 -45.05 -16.73
C SER A 18 -19.29 -45.09 -18.14
N ILE A 19 -18.38 -44.16 -18.47
CA ILE A 19 -17.68 -44.16 -19.77
C ILE A 19 -16.72 -45.36 -19.86
N THR A 20 -16.03 -45.70 -18.78
CA THR A 20 -15.17 -46.90 -18.72
C THR A 20 -15.99 -48.17 -18.97
N TYR A 21 -17.13 -48.33 -18.29
CA TYR A 21 -18.05 -49.45 -18.50
C TYR A 21 -18.57 -49.49 -19.95
N ALA A 22 -18.93 -48.35 -20.52
CA ALA A 22 -19.39 -48.28 -21.91
C ALA A 22 -18.32 -48.75 -22.91
N ILE A 23 -17.05 -48.34 -22.73
CA ILE A 23 -15.94 -48.75 -23.61
C ILE A 23 -15.74 -50.27 -23.59
N PHE A 24 -15.83 -50.91 -22.43
CA PHE A 24 -15.53 -52.34 -22.30
C PHE A 24 -16.73 -53.26 -22.57
N CYS A 25 -17.94 -52.85 -22.18
CA CYS A 25 -19.11 -53.74 -22.12
C CYS A 25 -20.24 -53.37 -23.08
N TYR A 26 -20.27 -52.17 -23.65
CA TYR A 26 -21.42 -51.70 -24.45
C TYR A 26 -21.06 -51.26 -25.87
N TRP A 27 -19.95 -50.54 -26.05
CA TRP A 27 -19.53 -50.09 -27.37
C TRP A 27 -18.96 -51.24 -28.20
N ASN A 28 -19.38 -51.31 -29.46
CA ASN A 28 -18.94 -52.30 -30.43
C ASN A 28 -17.55 -51.94 -30.99
N ILE A 29 -16.55 -51.94 -30.10
CA ILE A 29 -15.14 -51.73 -30.41
C ILE A 29 -14.47 -53.10 -30.43
N ASP A 30 -13.63 -53.37 -31.43
CA ASP A 30 -12.82 -54.59 -31.46
C ASP A 30 -12.01 -54.75 -30.17
N ASP A 31 -11.93 -55.98 -29.64
CA ASP A 31 -11.27 -56.24 -28.36
C ASP A 31 -9.80 -55.76 -28.33
N ASN A 32 -9.11 -55.79 -29.48
CA ASN A 32 -7.75 -55.28 -29.63
C ASN A 32 -7.65 -53.75 -29.48
N ASN A 33 -8.75 -53.01 -29.71
CA ASN A 33 -8.79 -51.55 -29.74
C ASN A 33 -9.43 -50.93 -28.47
N LYS A 34 -10.10 -51.73 -27.63
CA LYS A 34 -10.74 -51.27 -26.38
C LYS A 34 -9.74 -50.63 -25.43
N TRP A 35 -8.57 -51.25 -25.24
CA TRP A 35 -7.50 -50.71 -24.39
C TRP A 35 -6.96 -49.38 -24.93
N GLY A 36 -6.70 -49.28 -26.23
CA GLY A 36 -6.25 -48.02 -26.85
C GLY A 36 -7.28 -46.89 -26.69
N THR A 37 -8.56 -47.21 -26.80
CA THR A 37 -9.67 -46.26 -26.59
C THR A 37 -9.75 -45.81 -25.13
N PHE A 38 -9.63 -46.74 -24.18
CA PHE A 38 -9.59 -46.43 -22.75
C PHE A 38 -8.40 -45.55 -22.36
N PHE A 39 -7.19 -45.85 -22.88
CA PHE A 39 -6.01 -45.02 -22.64
C PHE A 39 -6.17 -43.61 -23.24
N SER A 40 -6.74 -43.51 -24.44
CA SER A 40 -7.01 -42.21 -25.08
C SER A 40 -8.02 -41.38 -24.27
N PHE A 41 -9.10 -42.01 -23.79
CA PHE A 41 -10.09 -41.38 -22.91
C PHE A 41 -9.45 -40.91 -21.60
N THR A 42 -8.69 -41.78 -20.92
CA THR A 42 -8.03 -41.47 -19.64
C THR A 42 -7.02 -40.34 -19.81
N SER A 43 -6.27 -40.33 -20.90
CA SER A 43 -5.32 -39.27 -21.23
C SER A 43 -6.03 -37.93 -21.45
N ALA A 44 -7.09 -37.89 -22.26
CA ALA A 44 -7.88 -36.69 -22.50
C ALA A 44 -8.53 -36.16 -21.20
N PHE A 45 -9.04 -37.06 -20.36
CA PHE A 45 -9.61 -36.73 -19.06
C PHE A 45 -8.56 -36.14 -18.11
N GLY A 46 -7.36 -36.72 -18.08
CA GLY A 46 -6.22 -36.20 -17.32
C GLY A 46 -5.83 -34.79 -17.74
N ILE A 47 -5.75 -34.52 -19.05
CA ILE A 47 -5.43 -33.18 -19.58
C ILE A 47 -6.50 -32.16 -19.16
N LEU A 48 -7.79 -32.50 -19.28
CA LEU A 48 -8.88 -31.62 -18.85
C LEU A 48 -8.85 -31.34 -17.35
N ALA A 49 -8.52 -32.35 -16.54
CA ALA A 49 -8.35 -32.18 -15.10
C ALA A 49 -7.20 -31.20 -14.79
N THR A 50 -6.04 -31.35 -15.46
CA THR A 50 -4.90 -30.43 -15.30
C THR A 50 -5.26 -29.00 -15.72
N ILE A 51 -5.95 -28.82 -16.84
CA ILE A 51 -6.44 -27.50 -17.30
C ILE A 51 -7.39 -26.89 -16.26
N GLY A 52 -8.31 -27.69 -15.70
CA GLY A 52 -9.23 -27.25 -14.66
C GLY A 52 -8.51 -26.79 -13.40
N VAL A 53 -7.52 -27.56 -12.92
CA VAL A 53 -6.67 -27.17 -11.79
C VAL A 53 -5.89 -25.89 -12.08
N TYR A 54 -5.34 -25.75 -13.29
CA TYR A 54 -4.63 -24.53 -13.69
C TYR A 54 -5.53 -23.29 -13.62
N PHE A 55 -6.75 -23.36 -14.18
CA PHE A 55 -7.69 -22.23 -14.10
C PHE A 55 -8.11 -21.91 -12.66
N TRP A 56 -8.28 -22.94 -11.82
CA TRP A 56 -8.60 -22.74 -10.41
C TRP A 56 -7.45 -22.05 -9.67
N GLN A 57 -6.22 -22.55 -9.79
CA GLN A 57 -5.03 -21.92 -9.20
C GLN A 57 -4.86 -20.48 -9.68
N ARG A 58 -5.10 -20.21 -10.96
CA ARG A 58 -5.06 -18.86 -11.52
C ARG A 58 -6.13 -17.95 -10.90
N ASN A 59 -7.33 -18.46 -10.63
CA ASN A 59 -8.40 -17.68 -10.02
C ASN A 59 -8.11 -17.37 -8.54
N ASP A 60 -7.58 -18.34 -7.79
CA ASP A 60 -7.17 -18.14 -6.41
C ASP A 60 -6.02 -17.13 -6.31
N ALA A 61 -5.04 -17.20 -7.22
CA ALA A 61 -3.97 -16.21 -7.31
C ALA A 61 -4.48 -14.80 -7.59
N LYS A 62 -5.46 -14.64 -8.51
CA LYS A 62 -6.10 -13.34 -8.77
C LYS A 62 -6.84 -12.81 -7.54
N LYS A 63 -7.53 -13.70 -6.82
CA LYS A 63 -8.26 -13.32 -5.60
C LYS A 63 -7.29 -12.85 -4.52
N LEU A 64 -6.22 -13.59 -4.29
CA LEU A 64 -5.17 -13.23 -3.34
C LEU A 64 -4.54 -11.88 -3.69
N ALA A 65 -4.18 -11.66 -4.96
CA ALA A 65 -3.64 -10.37 -5.42
C ALA A 65 -4.62 -9.22 -5.13
N SER A 66 -5.93 -9.43 -5.35
CA SER A 66 -6.94 -8.41 -5.04
C SER A 66 -7.08 -8.11 -3.55
N GLU A 67 -6.91 -9.12 -2.69
CA GLU A 67 -6.95 -8.94 -1.23
C GLU A 67 -5.70 -8.22 -0.72
N VAL A 68 -4.53 -8.53 -1.27
CA VAL A 68 -3.28 -7.83 -0.99
C VAL A 68 -3.39 -6.35 -1.39
N GLU A 69 -3.90 -6.05 -2.58
CA GLU A 69 -4.09 -4.67 -3.04
C GLU A 69 -5.05 -3.89 -2.14
N LYS A 70 -6.14 -4.52 -1.67
CA LYS A 70 -7.06 -3.90 -0.69
C LYS A 70 -6.38 -3.65 0.65
N SER A 71 -5.53 -4.56 1.10
CA SER A 71 -4.77 -4.40 2.34
C SER A 71 -3.77 -3.25 2.24
N ILE A 72 -3.00 -3.18 1.14
CA ILE A 72 -2.05 -2.09 0.87
C ILE A 72 -2.78 -0.76 0.80
N LEU A 73 -3.91 -0.71 0.09
CA LEU A 73 -4.77 0.48 0.05
C LEU A 73 -5.15 0.97 1.45
N LYS A 74 -5.63 0.07 2.32
CA LYS A 74 -5.99 0.42 3.69
C LYS A 74 -4.80 0.95 4.50
N MET A 75 -3.62 0.38 4.30
CA MET A 75 -2.39 0.86 4.94
C MET A 75 -2.00 2.26 4.45
N ILE A 76 -2.09 2.52 3.14
CA ILE A 76 -1.86 3.85 2.55
C ILE A 76 -2.81 4.87 3.17
N THR A 77 -4.11 4.57 3.24
CA THR A 77 -5.10 5.49 3.84
C THR A 77 -4.78 5.80 5.31
N SER A 78 -4.42 4.77 6.09
CA SER A 78 -4.04 4.95 7.49
C SER A 78 -2.79 5.82 7.65
N GLU A 79 -1.78 5.63 6.81
CA GLU A 79 -0.58 6.47 6.84
C GLU A 79 -0.88 7.91 6.42
N CYS A 80 -1.73 8.11 5.41
CA CYS A 80 -2.20 9.44 5.00
C CYS A 80 -2.86 10.20 6.16
N GLU A 81 -3.74 9.54 6.92
CA GLU A 81 -4.39 10.14 8.10
C GLU A 81 -3.38 10.49 9.21
N ARG A 82 -2.40 9.61 9.46
CA ARG A 82 -1.32 9.89 10.40
C ARG A 82 -0.53 11.13 9.98
N ILE A 83 -0.13 11.20 8.72
CA ILE A 83 0.67 12.32 8.18
C ILE A 83 -0.13 13.62 8.22
N GLU A 84 -1.41 13.61 7.82
CA GLU A 84 -2.28 14.78 7.92
C GLU A 84 -2.31 15.37 9.33
N SER A 85 -2.42 14.52 10.36
CA SER A 85 -2.39 14.97 11.75
C SER A 85 -1.06 15.65 12.11
N GLU A 86 0.07 15.10 11.67
CA GLU A 86 1.40 15.70 11.88
C GLU A 86 1.58 17.02 11.11
N LEU A 87 1.02 17.12 9.89
CA LEU A 87 1.00 18.34 9.09
C LEU A 87 0.14 19.43 9.75
N GLU A 88 -1.01 19.08 10.32
CA GLU A 88 -1.91 20.02 11.02
C GLU A 88 -1.23 20.62 12.26
N LEU A 89 -0.55 19.78 13.06
CA LEU A 89 0.27 20.27 14.18
C LEU A 89 1.33 21.27 13.71
N SER A 90 1.96 20.98 12.56
CA SER A 90 2.97 21.85 11.98
C SER A 90 2.38 23.20 11.52
N ARG A 91 1.23 23.19 10.85
CA ARG A 91 0.49 24.41 10.47
C ARG A 91 0.11 25.26 11.68
N ASN A 92 -0.33 24.63 12.76
CA ASN A 92 -0.70 25.33 13.99
C ASN A 92 0.49 26.06 14.61
N VAL A 93 1.69 25.48 14.56
CA VAL A 93 2.92 26.15 14.98
C VAL A 93 3.21 27.37 14.10
N PHE A 94 3.20 27.21 12.77
CA PHE A 94 3.44 28.33 11.84
C PHE A 94 2.44 29.47 12.03
N SER A 95 1.14 29.16 12.14
CA SER A 95 0.09 30.14 12.43
C SER A 95 0.33 30.86 13.77
N GLY A 96 0.76 30.12 14.79
CA GLY A 96 1.11 30.67 16.09
C GLY A 96 2.29 31.64 16.05
N LEU A 97 3.30 31.36 15.21
CA LEU A 97 4.45 32.23 14.99
C LEU A 97 4.05 33.50 14.21
N ASP A 98 3.27 33.35 13.14
CA ASP A 98 2.82 34.47 12.30
C ASP A 98 1.96 35.47 13.08
N LYS A 99 1.01 34.97 13.88
CA LYS A 99 0.14 35.81 14.73
C LYS A 99 0.93 36.66 15.73
N ARG A 100 2.04 36.12 16.25
CA ARG A 100 2.85 36.81 17.27
C ARG A 100 3.79 37.87 16.71
N LYS A 101 4.15 37.78 15.42
CA LYS A 101 5.19 38.59 14.78
C LYS A 101 6.42 38.75 15.70
N PRO A 102 7.09 37.64 16.05
CA PRO A 102 8.15 37.65 17.04
C PRO A 102 9.26 38.62 16.65
N LEU A 103 9.85 39.22 17.67
CA LEU A 103 11.02 40.08 17.53
C LEU A 103 12.28 39.24 17.39
N ASN A 104 12.31 38.08 18.03
CA ASN A 104 13.38 37.09 17.91
C ASN A 104 12.82 35.67 17.96
N ILE A 105 13.43 34.76 17.21
CA ILE A 105 13.15 33.32 17.19
C ILE A 105 14.47 32.59 17.37
N THR A 106 14.52 31.65 18.30
CA THR A 106 15.63 30.70 18.44
C THR A 106 15.10 29.28 18.38
N SER A 107 15.95 28.35 17.95
CA SER A 107 15.59 26.93 17.85
C SER A 107 16.65 26.04 18.48
N LYS A 108 16.19 24.96 19.12
CA LYS A 108 17.04 23.87 19.60
C LYS A 108 16.58 22.58 18.97
N ASN A 109 17.53 21.79 18.48
CA ASN A 109 17.28 20.47 17.94
C ASN A 109 17.52 19.39 19.02
N ASN A 110 16.53 18.52 19.24
CA ASN A 110 16.65 17.33 20.06
C ASN A 110 16.35 16.07 19.21
N GLY A 111 17.17 15.87 18.18
CA GLY A 111 17.04 14.77 17.22
C GLY A 111 15.86 14.96 16.27
N ASN A 112 14.70 14.42 16.65
CA ASN A 112 13.48 14.45 15.83
C ASN A 112 12.53 15.61 16.18
N ILE A 113 12.78 16.28 17.30
CA ILE A 113 11.94 17.39 17.78
C ILE A 113 12.76 18.67 17.78
N PHE A 114 12.18 19.71 17.20
CA PHE A 114 12.68 21.07 17.28
C PHE A 114 11.86 21.89 18.26
N ILE A 115 12.54 22.53 19.20
CA ILE A 115 11.96 23.44 20.17
C ILE A 115 12.22 24.86 19.68
N ILE A 116 11.16 25.57 19.33
CA ILE A 116 11.21 26.94 18.82
C ILE A 116 10.78 27.89 19.92
N THR A 117 11.67 28.77 20.34
CA THR A 117 11.39 29.81 21.33
C THR A 117 11.14 31.13 20.59
N SER A 118 9.94 31.66 20.74
CA SER A 118 9.50 32.92 20.13
C SER A 118 9.37 33.98 21.21
N VAL A 119 10.07 35.10 21.04
CA VAL A 119 10.00 36.26 21.94
C VAL A 119 9.29 37.40 21.21
N ASN A 120 8.24 37.94 21.80
CA ASN A 120 7.51 39.08 21.22
C ASN A 120 8.06 40.43 21.71
N LYS A 121 7.51 41.53 21.19
CA LYS A 121 7.90 42.90 21.58
C LYS A 121 7.78 43.21 23.07
N ASN A 122 6.93 42.47 23.80
CA ASN A 122 6.72 42.63 25.24
C ASN A 122 7.67 41.73 26.06
N MET A 123 8.75 41.21 25.45
CA MET A 123 9.71 40.27 26.04
C MET A 123 9.10 38.97 26.59
N ARG A 124 7.87 38.62 26.17
CA ARG A 124 7.23 37.35 26.57
C ARG A 124 7.67 36.23 25.63
N SER A 125 8.33 35.21 26.16
CA SER A 125 8.69 34.00 25.44
C SER A 125 7.51 33.03 25.32
N ARG A 126 7.53 32.18 24.30
CA ARG A 126 6.67 30.99 24.17
C ARG A 126 7.41 29.94 23.38
N ASN A 127 7.25 28.70 23.80
CA ASN A 127 7.84 27.55 23.13
C ASN A 127 6.82 26.89 22.21
N TYR A 128 7.27 26.53 21.02
CA TYR A 128 6.56 25.72 20.05
C TYR A 128 7.39 24.48 19.77
N TYR A 129 6.71 23.40 19.40
CA TYR A 129 7.34 22.10 19.16
C TYR A 129 6.99 21.66 17.76
N LEU A 130 8.01 21.41 16.93
CA LEU A 130 7.85 20.79 15.63
C LEU A 130 8.57 19.46 15.61
N LYS A 131 7.93 18.46 15.05
CA LYS A 131 8.48 17.11 14.91
C LYS A 131 8.76 16.86 13.44
N ARG A 132 9.88 16.19 13.14
CA ARG A 132 10.06 15.55 11.82
C ARG A 132 8.99 14.47 11.64
N ILE A 133 8.48 14.37 10.43
CA ILE A 133 7.55 13.31 10.07
C ILE A 133 8.32 12.01 10.00
N GLU A 134 7.84 10.98 10.69
CA GLU A 134 8.48 9.67 10.71
C GLU A 134 8.28 8.93 9.38
N LEU A 135 9.35 8.33 8.86
CA LEU A 135 9.39 7.64 7.56
C LEU A 135 9.30 6.11 7.66
N SER A 136 9.59 5.51 8.81
CA SER A 136 9.73 4.05 8.98
C SER A 136 8.53 3.25 8.47
N SER A 137 7.30 3.68 8.80
CA SER A 137 6.07 3.04 8.33
C SER A 137 5.89 3.16 6.82
N ILE A 138 6.28 4.29 6.23
CA ILE A 138 6.15 4.55 4.79
C ILE A 138 7.19 3.74 4.02
N GLU A 139 8.41 3.62 4.53
CA GLU A 139 9.48 2.77 3.98
C GLU A 139 9.05 1.30 3.95
N ASN A 140 8.48 0.81 5.06
CA ASN A 140 7.93 -0.54 5.13
C ASN A 140 6.79 -0.76 4.14
N LEU A 141 5.89 0.22 4.02
CA LEU A 141 4.77 0.19 3.08
C LEU A 141 5.26 0.19 1.62
N LEU A 142 6.30 0.96 1.31
CA LEU A 142 6.94 0.98 -0.01
C LEU A 142 7.57 -0.38 -0.33
N GLY A 143 8.29 -0.98 0.62
CA GLY A 143 8.87 -2.32 0.46
C GLY A 143 7.80 -3.38 0.20
N LEU A 144 6.67 -3.31 0.92
CA LEU A 144 5.52 -4.19 0.68
C LEU A 144 4.92 -3.96 -0.71
N ALA A 145 4.70 -2.70 -1.12
CA ALA A 145 4.14 -2.38 -2.43
C ALA A 145 5.02 -2.85 -3.59
N ILE A 146 6.34 -2.68 -3.48
CA ILE A 146 7.31 -3.16 -4.48
C ILE A 146 7.31 -4.69 -4.56
N SER A 147 7.41 -5.37 -3.42
CA SER A 147 7.48 -6.84 -3.38
C SER A 147 6.21 -7.53 -3.88
N THR A 148 5.07 -6.83 -3.82
CA THR A 148 3.77 -7.33 -4.29
C THR A 148 3.40 -6.84 -5.68
N ASN A 149 4.27 -6.04 -6.33
CA ASN A 149 4.00 -5.36 -7.59
C ASN A 149 2.66 -4.58 -7.57
N SER A 150 2.38 -3.93 -6.44
CA SER A 150 1.16 -3.16 -6.23
C SER A 150 1.13 -1.95 -7.14
N LYS A 151 -0.03 -1.63 -7.71
CA LYS A 151 -0.21 -0.43 -8.54
C LYS A 151 -0.01 0.90 -7.80
N TYR A 152 0.14 0.90 -6.47
CA TYR A 152 0.28 2.09 -5.64
C TYR A 152 1.73 2.46 -5.28
N PHE A 153 2.72 1.68 -5.73
CA PHE A 153 4.11 1.88 -5.33
C PHE A 153 4.64 3.29 -5.68
N GLU A 154 4.28 3.85 -6.84
CA GLU A 154 4.71 5.20 -7.25
C GLU A 154 4.16 6.27 -6.32
N ALA A 155 2.87 6.17 -5.96
CA ALA A 155 2.23 7.13 -5.06
C ALA A 155 2.88 7.12 -3.67
N ILE A 156 3.19 5.93 -3.13
CA ILE A 156 3.90 5.78 -1.85
C ILE A 156 5.31 6.38 -1.96
N TYR A 157 6.01 6.13 -3.08
CA TYR A 157 7.35 6.65 -3.33
C TYR A 157 7.38 8.18 -3.36
N TYR A 158 6.47 8.82 -4.11
CA TYR A 158 6.38 10.29 -4.15
C TYR A 158 6.05 10.88 -2.77
N MET A 159 5.17 10.24 -2.01
CA MET A 159 4.85 10.68 -0.64
C MET A 159 6.09 10.64 0.26
N MET A 160 6.87 9.57 0.19
CA MET A 160 8.13 9.46 0.92
C MET A 160 9.10 10.58 0.55
N LEU A 161 9.27 10.87 -0.74
CA LEU A 161 10.15 11.94 -1.22
C LEU A 161 9.73 13.31 -0.73
N ASP A 162 8.44 13.65 -0.80
CA ASP A 162 7.94 14.95 -0.36
C ASP A 162 8.10 15.12 1.16
N ILE A 163 7.91 14.06 1.93
CA ILE A 163 8.16 14.07 3.38
C ILE A 163 9.64 14.22 3.70
N MET A 164 10.52 13.52 2.99
CA MET A 164 11.97 13.67 3.14
C MET A 164 12.39 15.11 2.88
N ARG A 165 11.89 15.70 1.80
CA ARG A 165 12.13 17.10 1.44
C ARG A 165 11.63 18.05 2.53
N TYR A 166 10.40 17.85 3.02
CA TYR A 166 9.86 18.64 4.12
C TYR A 166 10.75 18.56 5.38
N ASN A 167 11.18 17.36 5.76
CA ASN A 167 12.05 17.16 6.91
C ASN A 167 13.42 17.84 6.75
N GLU A 168 13.98 17.83 5.54
CA GLU A 168 15.22 18.53 5.21
C GLU A 168 15.05 20.05 5.30
N GLU A 169 14.01 20.59 4.66
CA GLU A 169 13.70 22.03 4.68
C GLU A 169 13.39 22.52 6.10
N LEU A 170 12.67 21.73 6.91
CA LEU A 170 12.43 22.00 8.33
C LEU A 170 13.75 22.10 9.11
N SER A 171 14.71 21.22 8.80
CA SER A 171 16.01 21.20 9.46
C SER A 171 16.88 22.39 9.06
N LEU A 172 16.90 22.72 7.76
CA LEU A 172 17.60 23.91 7.25
C LEU A 172 17.03 25.20 7.83
N TRP A 173 15.71 25.27 7.99
CA TRP A 173 15.03 26.39 8.61
C TRP A 173 15.45 26.58 10.07
N LEU A 174 15.62 25.49 10.83
CA LEU A 174 15.80 25.53 12.30
C LEU A 174 17.24 25.40 12.78
N LEU A 175 18.23 25.33 11.89
CA LEU A 175 19.65 25.20 12.25
C LEU A 175 20.49 26.46 11.98
N SER A 176 19.91 27.56 11.51
CA SER A 176 20.67 28.81 11.34
C SER A 176 19.89 30.06 11.76
N ASP A 177 20.40 30.76 12.78
CA ASP A 177 19.79 31.93 13.42
C ASP A 177 19.48 33.10 12.45
N ASN A 178 20.17 33.15 11.30
CA ASN A 178 20.00 34.20 10.28
C ASN A 178 19.08 33.81 9.09
N VAL A 179 18.61 32.56 8.99
CA VAL A 179 17.84 32.08 7.81
C VAL A 179 16.39 31.71 8.15
N ILE A 180 16.01 31.81 9.44
CA ILE A 180 14.68 31.48 9.97
C ILE A 180 13.54 32.21 9.22
N TYR A 181 13.74 33.39 8.62
CA TYR A 181 12.66 34.02 7.85
C TYR A 181 12.65 33.70 6.35
N LYS A 182 13.78 33.32 5.76
CA LYS A 182 13.89 33.11 4.30
C LYS A 182 13.38 31.73 3.88
N ASN A 183 13.58 30.71 4.71
CA ASN A 183 13.24 29.32 4.39
C ASN A 183 11.89 28.85 4.95
N ALA A 184 11.22 29.64 5.81
CA ALA A 184 9.89 29.29 6.32
C ALA A 184 8.86 29.14 5.20
N ALA A 185 8.99 29.91 4.11
CA ALA A 185 8.14 29.81 2.93
C ALA A 185 8.33 28.48 2.19
N LEU A 186 9.57 27.99 2.05
CA LEU A 186 9.86 26.70 1.42
C LEU A 186 9.22 25.55 2.21
N CYS A 187 9.42 25.54 3.53
CA CYS A 187 8.84 24.52 4.40
C CYS A 187 7.30 24.49 4.33
N ARG A 188 6.64 25.65 4.18
CA ARG A 188 5.18 25.73 3.96
C ARG A 188 4.78 25.15 2.61
N ILE A 189 5.51 25.46 1.53
CA ILE A 189 5.27 24.90 0.19
C ILE A 189 5.35 23.37 0.23
N SER A 190 6.39 22.82 0.86
CA SER A 190 6.52 21.36 0.98
C SER A 190 5.40 20.73 1.81
N LEU A 191 4.96 21.39 2.89
CA LEU A 191 3.82 20.94 3.70
C LEU A 191 2.52 20.89 2.86
N ASP A 192 2.28 21.91 2.05
CA ASP A 192 1.10 21.98 1.19
C ASP A 192 1.16 20.96 0.05
N ASN A 193 2.34 20.74 -0.56
CA ASN A 193 2.54 19.69 -1.56
C ASN A 193 2.19 18.29 -1.01
N ILE A 194 2.67 17.96 0.19
CA ILE A 194 2.32 16.67 0.84
C ILE A 194 0.81 16.58 1.04
N SER A 195 0.16 17.67 1.43
CA SER A 195 -1.31 17.67 1.65
C SER A 195 -2.08 17.46 0.36
N ILE A 196 -1.65 18.07 -0.74
CA ILE A 196 -2.23 17.88 -2.08
C ILE A 196 -2.07 16.42 -2.50
N LEU A 197 -0.86 15.86 -2.36
CA LEU A 197 -0.59 14.48 -2.72
C LEU A 197 -1.44 13.51 -1.89
N ILE A 198 -1.59 13.73 -0.58
CA ILE A 198 -2.47 12.91 0.27
C ILE A 198 -3.92 12.99 -0.22
N TYR A 199 -4.40 14.18 -0.56
CA TYR A 199 -5.75 14.37 -1.09
C TYR A 199 -5.94 13.63 -2.41
N GLU A 200 -4.99 13.75 -3.34
CA GLU A 200 -4.99 13.02 -4.62
C GLU A 200 -4.99 11.52 -4.38
N ILE A 201 -4.14 11.02 -3.49
CA ILE A 201 -4.10 9.61 -3.12
C ILE A 201 -5.48 9.18 -2.60
N LYS A 202 -6.03 9.83 -1.58
CA LYS A 202 -7.35 9.48 -1.02
C LYS A 202 -8.49 9.52 -2.04
N THR A 203 -8.47 10.46 -2.99
CA THR A 203 -9.54 10.62 -3.99
C THR A 203 -9.40 9.68 -5.19
N THR A 204 -8.18 9.38 -5.62
CA THR A 204 -7.89 8.50 -6.77
C THR A 204 -7.91 7.02 -6.40
N LEU A 205 -7.88 6.71 -5.10
CA LEU A 205 -7.89 5.35 -4.56
C LEU A 205 -9.28 4.69 -4.45
N HIS A 206 -10.36 5.44 -4.72
CA HIS A 206 -11.75 4.97 -4.72
C HIS A 206 -12.26 4.67 -6.14
#